data_AF-A0AAD5RMW2-F1
#
_entry.id   AF-A0AAD5RMW2-F1
#
_cell.length_a   1.000
_cell.length_b   1.000
_cell.length_c   1.000
_cell.angle_alpha   90.00
_cell.angle_beta   90.00
_cell.angle_gamma   90.00
#
_symmetry.space_group_name_H-M   'P 1'
#
loop_
_entity.id
_entity.type
_entity.pdbx_description
1 polymer ?
#
loop_
_entity_poly.entity_id
_entity_poly.type
_entity_poly.pdbx_seq_one_letter_code
_entity_poly.pdbx_strand_id
1 'polypeptide(L)'
;MHLAKLLIPLAVVLAGEVSVVLAHGDGGNSTSASSQCRTMSKLSRLIDTANNATRLDDKSDGNATRAAEIQARASAAVDTLTELQSNDTLVAACAQRAAVEDMEDDCKLASKLEKEIEKASSGDSNSTDSKRITRRAHNQPLTPGLFPVLAVRRKHSGNETIDLAAAQETLSALSSNETLQQFCAARATAEDCSKMAKLTKIVDMASNDTLLEEKFGDDSDKLARLQAKATEAESELGELTGNSTLVGICDAQAETENAGTETDDAEEVTTTDGGESAATALSRPIGLAGSVMGMLGVGAFMVFL
;
A
#
# COMPACT_ATOMS: atom_id res chain seq x y z
N MET A 1 -9.25 31.88 -8.33
CA MET A 1 -9.25 31.17 -9.63
C MET A 1 -7.81 30.91 -10.12
N HIS A 2 -6.97 30.22 -9.34
CA HIS A 2 -5.60 29.83 -9.74
C HIS A 2 -5.28 28.35 -9.45
N LEU A 3 -6.29 27.56 -9.08
CA LEU A 3 -6.16 26.14 -8.68
C LEU A 3 -6.37 25.14 -9.83
N ALA A 4 -6.59 25.61 -11.06
CA ALA A 4 -6.91 24.75 -12.21
C ALA A 4 -5.71 24.47 -13.15
N LYS A 5 -4.47 24.82 -12.76
CA LYS A 5 -3.28 24.70 -13.62
C LYS A 5 -2.21 23.72 -13.11
N LEU A 6 -2.52 22.93 -12.09
CA LEU A 6 -1.60 21.93 -11.50
C LEU A 6 -2.10 20.48 -11.63
N LEU A 7 -3.02 20.22 -12.57
CA LEU A 7 -3.34 18.87 -13.05
C LEU A 7 -2.44 18.53 -14.26
N ILE A 8 -1.12 18.59 -14.04
CA ILE A 8 -0.13 17.95 -14.92
C ILE A 8 -0.03 16.50 -14.43
N PRO A 9 -0.09 15.48 -15.30
CA PRO A 9 -0.35 14.11 -14.90
C PRO A 9 0.79 13.56 -14.05
N LEU A 10 0.54 13.47 -12.74
CA LEU A 10 1.34 12.70 -11.80
C LEU A 10 1.43 11.21 -12.19
N ALA A 11 0.63 10.78 -13.18
CA ALA A 11 0.73 9.47 -13.81
C ALA A 11 2.05 9.24 -14.57
N VAL A 12 2.78 10.30 -14.97
CA VAL A 12 4.02 10.14 -15.77
C VAL A 12 5.29 10.03 -14.92
N VAL A 13 5.31 10.53 -13.68
CA VAL A 13 6.53 10.49 -12.84
C VAL A 13 6.78 9.08 -12.26
N LEU A 14 5.75 8.24 -12.15
CA LEU A 14 5.90 6.83 -11.77
C LEU A 14 6.05 5.88 -12.97
N ALA A 15 5.93 6.39 -14.21
CA ALA A 15 6.07 5.61 -15.44
C ALA A 15 7.47 5.73 -16.08
N GLY A 16 8.47 6.24 -15.34
CA GLY A 16 9.87 6.27 -15.75
C GLY A 16 10.49 4.86 -15.81
N GLU A 17 10.21 4.16 -16.90
CA GLU A 17 10.98 3.09 -17.58
C GLU A 17 11.52 1.89 -16.78
N VAL A 18 11.05 1.65 -15.57
CA VAL A 18 11.08 0.29 -15.03
C VAL A 18 9.66 -0.10 -14.69
N SER A 19 8.96 -0.67 -15.67
CA SER A 19 7.72 -1.42 -15.47
C SER A 19 8.01 -2.67 -14.62
N VAL A 20 8.46 -2.51 -13.38
CA VAL A 20 8.26 -3.54 -12.37
C VAL A 20 6.78 -3.50 -12.07
N VAL A 21 6.00 -4.20 -12.89
CA VAL A 21 4.63 -4.55 -12.60
C VAL A 21 4.66 -5.26 -11.24
N LEU A 22 4.34 -4.52 -10.18
CA LEU A 22 4.06 -5.08 -8.87
C LEU A 22 2.70 -5.77 -8.95
N ALA A 23 2.63 -6.89 -9.69
CA ALA A 23 1.47 -7.75 -9.68
C ALA A 23 1.25 -8.19 -8.21
N HIS A 24 0.13 -7.74 -7.64
CA HIS A 24 -0.39 -8.24 -6.37
C HIS A 24 -0.96 -9.65 -6.63
N GLY A 25 -0.07 -10.62 -6.86
CA GLY A 25 -0.45 -12.01 -7.11
C GLY A 25 -0.82 -12.72 -5.81
N ASP A 26 -2.10 -13.04 -5.65
CA ASP A 26 -2.65 -13.87 -4.58
C ASP A 26 -1.96 -15.25 -4.53
N GLY A 27 -1.36 -15.57 -3.37
CA GLY A 27 -1.33 -16.94 -2.83
C GLY A 27 -0.33 -17.98 -3.36
N GLY A 28 0.59 -17.66 -4.28
CA GLY A 28 1.58 -18.62 -4.80
C GLY A 28 2.88 -18.74 -3.98
N ASN A 29 3.16 -19.92 -3.42
CA ASN A 29 4.34 -20.28 -2.61
C ASN A 29 5.71 -20.27 -3.35
N SER A 30 6.10 -19.22 -4.06
CA SER A 30 7.37 -19.24 -4.82
C SER A 30 8.07 -17.91 -4.80
N THR A 31 9.33 -17.90 -4.31
CA THR A 31 10.50 -17.11 -4.79
C THR A 31 10.27 -15.75 -5.45
N SER A 32 9.22 -15.02 -5.11
CA SER A 32 8.91 -13.74 -5.73
C SER A 32 9.94 -12.72 -5.28
N ALA A 33 10.27 -11.76 -6.14
CA ALA A 33 11.21 -10.69 -5.80
C ALA A 33 10.82 -10.03 -4.46
N SER A 34 9.51 -9.89 -4.19
CA SER A 34 8.99 -9.39 -2.90
C SER A 34 9.41 -10.24 -1.70
N SER A 35 9.30 -11.58 -1.79
CA SER A 35 9.72 -12.50 -0.72
C SER A 35 11.23 -12.44 -0.46
N GLN A 36 12.01 -12.28 -1.53
CA GLN A 36 13.46 -12.13 -1.46
C GLN A 36 13.85 -10.79 -0.83
N CYS A 37 13.22 -9.67 -1.22
CA CYS A 37 13.43 -8.35 -0.60
C CYS A 37 13.11 -8.36 0.90
N ARG A 38 12.01 -9.00 1.31
CA ARG A 38 11.66 -9.17 2.72
C ARG A 38 12.71 -9.99 3.47
N THR A 39 13.28 -11.00 2.82
CA THR A 39 14.36 -11.81 3.38
C THR A 39 15.62 -10.97 3.56
N MET A 40 16.05 -10.23 2.53
CA MET A 40 17.18 -9.30 2.62
C MET A 40 17.01 -8.32 3.79
N SER A 41 15.87 -7.63 3.88
CA SER A 41 15.58 -6.67 4.97
C SER A 41 15.64 -7.33 6.36
N LYS A 42 15.13 -8.56 6.50
CA LYS A 42 15.21 -9.32 7.77
C LYS A 42 16.65 -9.66 8.14
N LEU A 43 17.44 -10.14 7.18
CA LEU A 43 18.84 -10.49 7.38
C LEU A 43 19.66 -9.25 7.75
N SER A 44 19.50 -8.13 7.03
CA SER A 44 20.15 -6.85 7.36
C SER A 44 19.81 -6.39 8.78
N ARG A 45 18.52 -6.43 9.17
CA ARG A 45 18.09 -6.04 10.53
C ARG A 45 18.66 -6.95 11.62
N LEU A 46 18.84 -8.25 11.33
CA LEU A 46 19.46 -9.20 12.25
C LEU A 46 20.94 -8.87 12.44
N ILE A 47 21.67 -8.64 11.35
CA ILE A 47 23.08 -8.24 11.35
C ILE A 47 23.26 -6.93 12.12
N ASP A 48 22.44 -5.91 11.84
CA ASP A 48 22.46 -4.63 12.57
C ASP A 48 22.18 -4.77 14.07
N THR A 49 21.31 -5.72 14.44
CA THR A 49 21.00 -5.98 15.84
C THR A 49 22.17 -6.66 16.53
N ALA A 50 22.81 -7.64 15.88
CA ALA A 50 23.97 -8.34 16.41
C ALA A 50 25.21 -7.45 16.55
N ASN A 51 25.38 -6.48 15.64
CA ASN A 51 26.50 -5.55 15.65
C ASN A 51 26.32 -4.35 16.59
N ASN A 52 25.11 -4.13 17.11
CA ASN A 52 24.83 -3.04 18.06
C ASN A 52 24.67 -3.62 19.47
N ALA A 53 25.71 -3.45 20.31
CA ALA A 53 25.75 -4.02 21.66
C ALA A 53 24.51 -3.69 22.50
N THR A 54 24.00 -2.45 22.46
CA THR A 54 22.79 -2.06 23.20
C THR A 54 21.54 -2.74 22.68
N ARG A 55 21.34 -2.81 21.36
CA ARG A 55 20.17 -3.51 20.77
C ARG A 55 20.25 -5.01 21.00
N LEU A 56 21.46 -5.58 20.98
CA LEU A 56 21.69 -6.98 21.27
C LEU A 56 21.38 -7.30 22.73
N ASP A 57 21.84 -6.47 23.67
CA ASP A 57 21.53 -6.59 25.10
C ASP A 57 20.02 -6.49 25.36
N ASP A 58 19.36 -5.46 24.80
CA ASP A 58 17.90 -5.28 24.83
C ASP A 58 17.14 -6.50 24.27
N LYS A 59 17.65 -7.13 23.21
CA LYS A 59 16.97 -8.23 22.53
C LYS A 59 17.22 -9.59 23.20
N SER A 60 18.37 -9.72 23.86
CA SER A 60 18.74 -10.89 24.63
C SER A 60 18.25 -10.83 26.08
N ASP A 61 17.75 -9.67 26.53
CA ASP A 61 17.40 -9.36 27.92
C ASP A 61 18.61 -9.59 28.86
N GLY A 62 19.80 -9.18 28.39
CA GLY A 62 21.07 -9.40 29.10
C GLY A 62 21.53 -10.87 29.19
N ASN A 63 20.85 -11.80 28.52
CA ASN A 63 21.21 -13.22 28.55
C ASN A 63 22.34 -13.53 27.55
N ALA A 64 23.52 -13.86 28.06
CA ALA A 64 24.70 -14.17 27.26
C ALA A 64 24.51 -15.32 26.24
N THR A 65 23.74 -16.36 26.58
CA THR A 65 23.48 -17.50 25.67
C THR A 65 22.61 -17.06 24.49
N ARG A 66 21.56 -16.27 24.75
CA ARG A 66 20.69 -15.72 23.70
C ARG A 66 21.43 -14.71 22.81
N ALA A 67 22.29 -13.88 23.39
CA ALA A 67 23.14 -12.95 22.64
C ALA A 67 24.07 -13.70 21.68
N ALA A 68 24.73 -14.77 22.15
CA ALA A 68 25.58 -15.61 21.32
C ALA A 68 24.79 -16.32 20.19
N GLU A 69 23.57 -16.79 20.47
CA GLU A 69 22.70 -17.37 19.44
C GLU A 69 22.31 -16.34 18.35
N ILE A 70 21.98 -15.11 18.74
CA ILE A 70 21.68 -14.02 17.80
C ILE A 70 22.89 -13.70 16.93
N GLN A 71 24.09 -13.63 17.53
CA GLN A 71 25.33 -13.39 16.79
C GLN A 71 25.63 -14.53 15.82
N ALA A 72 25.49 -15.79 16.24
CA ALA A 72 25.68 -16.95 15.35
C ALA A 72 24.72 -16.93 14.16
N ARG A 73 23.44 -16.60 14.40
CA ARG A 73 22.44 -16.44 13.33
C ARG A 73 22.75 -15.26 12.41
N ALA A 74 23.27 -14.17 12.95
CA ALA A 74 23.69 -13.02 12.16
C ALA A 74 24.88 -13.36 11.27
N SER A 75 25.87 -14.12 11.77
CA SER A 75 26.99 -14.60 10.95
C SER A 75 26.52 -15.48 9.79
N ALA A 76 25.63 -16.44 10.03
CA ALA A 76 25.05 -17.26 8.95
C ALA A 76 24.21 -16.42 7.96
N ALA A 77 23.54 -15.37 8.46
CA ALA A 77 22.76 -14.45 7.63
C ALA A 77 23.62 -13.60 6.69
N VAL A 78 24.90 -13.35 7.01
CA VAL A 78 25.81 -12.59 6.13
C VAL A 78 25.99 -13.33 4.81
N ASP A 79 26.23 -14.64 4.85
CA ASP A 79 26.46 -15.43 3.63
C ASP A 79 25.24 -15.41 2.71
N THR A 80 24.04 -15.63 3.27
CA THR A 80 22.78 -15.56 2.52
C THR A 80 22.51 -14.15 1.98
N LEU A 81 22.85 -13.11 2.75
CA LEU A 81 22.69 -11.73 2.30
C LEU A 81 23.62 -11.43 1.12
N THR A 82 24.88 -11.86 1.19
CA THR A 82 25.85 -11.71 0.10
C THR A 82 25.40 -12.44 -1.17
N GLU A 83 24.84 -13.65 -1.04
CA GLU A 83 24.26 -14.37 -2.16
C GLU A 83 23.11 -13.59 -2.80
N LEU A 84 22.14 -13.11 -2.01
CA LEU A 84 21.03 -12.30 -2.52
C LEU A 84 21.49 -10.97 -3.13
N GLN A 85 22.52 -10.34 -2.56
CA GLN A 85 23.09 -9.10 -3.04
C GLN A 85 23.88 -9.24 -4.34
N SER A 86 24.27 -10.46 -4.72
CA SER A 86 24.95 -10.71 -6.00
C SER A 86 24.03 -10.53 -7.22
N ASN A 87 22.71 -10.46 -7.00
CA ASN A 87 21.73 -10.20 -8.06
C ASN A 87 21.38 -8.70 -8.10
N ASP A 88 22.06 -7.94 -8.96
CA ASP A 88 21.88 -6.48 -9.08
C ASP A 88 20.43 -6.08 -9.39
N THR A 89 19.74 -6.83 -10.25
CA THR A 89 18.33 -6.58 -10.59
C THR A 89 17.42 -6.72 -9.39
N LEU A 90 17.63 -7.76 -8.57
CA LEU A 90 16.90 -7.95 -7.32
C LEU A 90 17.19 -6.81 -6.35
N VAL A 91 18.46 -6.44 -6.15
CA VAL A 91 18.86 -5.35 -5.24
C VAL A 91 18.20 -4.03 -5.64
N ALA A 92 18.22 -3.70 -6.94
CA ALA A 92 17.57 -2.50 -7.46
C ALA A 92 16.06 -2.50 -7.20
N ALA A 93 15.37 -3.61 -7.48
CA ALA A 93 13.94 -3.77 -7.20
C ALA A 93 13.62 -3.67 -5.69
N CYS A 94 14.48 -4.21 -4.83
CA CYS A 94 14.32 -4.12 -3.38
C CYS A 94 14.56 -2.70 -2.86
N ALA A 95 15.51 -1.95 -3.43
CA ALA A 95 15.75 -0.56 -3.06
C ALA A 95 14.55 0.33 -3.39
N GLN A 96 13.94 0.14 -4.56
CA GLN A 96 12.71 0.85 -4.95
C GLN A 96 11.56 0.52 -3.98
N ARG A 97 11.35 -0.76 -3.66
CA ARG A 97 10.33 -1.17 -2.68
C ARG A 97 10.59 -0.61 -1.30
N ALA A 98 11.84 -0.61 -0.84
CA ALA A 98 12.21 -0.05 0.45
C ALA A 98 11.89 1.46 0.51
N ALA A 99 12.17 2.21 -0.56
CA ALA A 99 11.81 3.62 -0.64
C ALA A 99 10.29 3.84 -0.55
N VAL A 100 9.49 3.00 -1.22
CA VAL A 100 8.03 3.04 -1.10
C VAL A 100 7.58 2.68 0.32
N GLU A 101 8.11 1.61 0.92
CA GLU A 101 7.82 1.21 2.30
C GLU A 101 8.18 2.31 3.32
N ASP A 102 9.27 3.04 3.10
CA ASP A 102 9.68 4.16 3.95
C ASP A 102 8.69 5.34 3.82
N MET A 103 8.31 5.73 2.60
CA MET A 103 7.28 6.75 2.38
C MET A 103 5.94 6.33 3.00
N GLU A 104 5.59 5.05 2.90
CA GLU A 104 4.40 4.48 3.50
C GLU A 104 4.39 4.60 5.04
N ASP A 105 5.51 4.27 5.68
CA ASP A 105 5.67 4.39 7.13
C ASP A 105 5.66 5.85 7.58
N ASP A 106 6.24 6.75 6.79
CA ASP A 106 6.21 8.19 7.02
C ASP A 106 4.79 8.77 6.93
N CYS A 107 3.97 8.33 5.97
CA CYS A 107 2.56 8.71 5.89
C CYS A 107 1.78 8.26 7.13
N LYS A 108 1.97 7.00 7.56
CA LYS A 108 1.31 6.48 8.78
C LYS A 108 1.74 7.23 10.02
N LEU A 109 3.02 7.59 10.10
CA LEU A 109 3.56 8.37 11.19
C LEU A 109 2.93 9.77 11.23
N ALA A 110 2.85 10.45 10.08
CA ALA A 110 2.20 11.77 9.95
C ALA A 110 0.74 11.73 10.40
N SER A 111 -0.08 10.80 9.87
CA SER A 111 -1.49 10.69 10.27
C SER A 111 -1.67 10.32 11.76
N LYS A 112 -0.73 9.57 12.33
CA LYS A 112 -0.74 9.27 13.76
C LYS A 112 -0.42 10.52 14.58
N LEU A 113 0.61 11.28 14.20
CA LEU A 113 1.00 12.52 14.87
C LEU A 113 -0.15 13.53 14.86
N GLU A 114 -0.82 13.71 13.72
CA GLU A 114 -1.98 14.58 13.57
C GLU A 114 -3.11 14.23 14.54
N LYS A 115 -3.50 12.94 14.60
CA LYS A 115 -4.54 12.45 15.52
C LYS A 115 -4.18 12.67 16.98
N GLU A 116 -2.90 12.51 17.34
CA GLU A 116 -2.46 12.73 18.72
C GLU A 116 -2.43 14.23 19.08
N ILE A 117 -2.06 15.10 18.14
CA ILE A 117 -2.14 16.56 18.32
C ILE A 117 -3.59 17.02 18.45
N GLU A 118 -4.50 16.49 17.62
CA GLU A 118 -5.93 16.79 17.69
C GLU A 118 -6.53 16.42 19.06
N LYS A 119 -6.26 15.19 19.54
CA LYS A 119 -6.68 14.75 20.88
C LYS A 119 -6.07 15.59 22.00
N ALA A 120 -4.82 16.00 21.87
CA ALA A 120 -4.18 16.88 22.86
C ALA A 120 -4.84 18.26 22.87
N SER A 121 -5.30 18.75 21.71
CA SER A 121 -5.96 20.05 21.58
C SER A 121 -7.42 20.07 22.06
N SER A 122 -8.11 18.92 22.01
CA SER A 122 -9.52 18.83 22.44
C SER A 122 -9.72 18.84 23.96
N GLY A 123 -8.65 18.89 24.77
CA GLY A 123 -8.72 19.13 26.20
C GLY A 123 -9.27 17.97 27.04
N ASP A 124 -9.47 16.79 26.46
CA ASP A 124 -9.91 15.57 27.14
C ASP A 124 -8.80 14.99 28.04
N SER A 125 -8.51 15.71 29.12
CA SER A 125 -7.47 15.41 30.11
C SER A 125 -7.79 14.20 30.99
N ASN A 126 -8.89 13.49 30.73
CA ASN A 126 -9.39 12.39 31.56
C ASN A 126 -9.10 10.99 30.98
N SER A 127 -8.43 10.89 29.82
CA SER A 127 -8.02 9.59 29.28
C SER A 127 -6.68 9.14 29.85
N THR A 128 -6.73 8.18 30.78
CA THR A 128 -5.56 7.54 31.40
C THR A 128 -4.67 6.76 30.42
N ASP A 129 -5.04 6.65 29.14
CA ASP A 129 -4.24 5.99 28.09
C ASP A 129 -3.07 6.83 27.57
N SER A 130 -2.97 8.11 27.93
CA SER A 130 -1.79 8.95 27.62
C SER A 130 -0.47 8.45 28.22
N LYS A 131 -0.50 7.49 29.16
CA LYS A 131 0.73 6.92 29.77
C LYS A 131 1.40 5.81 28.96
N ARG A 132 0.85 5.36 27.82
CA ARG A 132 1.43 4.25 27.02
C ARG A 132 2.07 4.65 25.69
N ILE A 133 2.04 5.93 25.32
CA ILE A 133 2.61 6.41 24.05
C ILE A 133 4.04 6.93 24.29
N THR A 134 4.90 6.08 24.84
CA THR A 134 6.32 6.39 25.01
C THR A 134 7.16 5.25 24.44
N ARG A 135 7.24 5.19 23.10
CA ARG A 135 8.30 4.51 22.36
C ARG A 135 8.21 4.87 20.86
N ARG A 136 8.77 6.02 20.50
CA ARG A 136 9.49 6.35 19.24
C ARG A 136 9.33 7.83 18.90
N ALA A 137 10.23 8.64 19.44
CA ALA A 137 10.79 9.79 18.75
C ALA A 137 12.10 10.09 19.46
N HIS A 138 13.22 10.07 18.75
CA HIS A 138 14.40 10.83 19.17
C HIS A 138 15.14 11.35 17.95
N ASN A 139 15.55 12.61 18.12
CA ASN A 139 15.92 13.61 17.15
C ASN A 139 17.45 13.61 16.95
N GLN A 140 17.91 13.74 15.70
CA GLN A 140 19.24 14.29 15.42
C GLN A 140 19.15 15.26 14.24
N PRO A 141 19.92 16.37 14.27
CA PRO A 141 19.84 17.43 13.28
C PRO A 141 20.31 16.93 11.91
N LEU A 142 19.44 17.12 10.91
CA LEU A 142 19.71 16.88 9.50
C LEU A 142 20.83 17.81 9.02
N THR A 143 21.97 17.25 8.64
CA THR A 143 22.92 17.94 7.77
C THR A 143 22.32 18.01 6.36
N PRO A 144 22.14 19.20 5.76
CA PRO A 144 21.61 19.30 4.41
C PRO A 144 22.72 18.96 3.40
N GLY A 145 22.66 17.76 2.84
CA GLY A 145 23.52 17.39 1.71
C GLY A 145 23.87 15.91 1.70
N LEU A 146 23.21 15.20 0.78
CA LEU A 146 23.40 13.78 0.44
C LEU A 146 22.96 12.78 1.52
N PHE A 147 22.07 11.87 1.09
CA PHE A 147 21.72 10.60 1.74
C PHE A 147 22.84 10.06 2.66
N PRO A 148 22.51 9.72 3.91
CA PRO A 148 22.10 8.33 4.12
C PRO A 148 20.95 8.16 5.12
N VAL A 149 19.96 7.39 4.67
CA VAL A 149 18.98 6.69 5.50
C VAL A 149 19.72 5.58 6.24
N LEU A 150 20.16 5.82 7.48
CA LEU A 150 20.49 4.79 8.47
C LEU A 150 20.59 5.45 9.86
N ALA A 151 19.44 5.85 10.41
CA ALA A 151 19.34 6.47 11.73
C ALA A 151 19.22 5.42 12.85
N VAL A 152 20.13 5.54 13.82
CA VAL A 152 20.25 4.75 15.05
C VAL A 152 19.07 5.00 16.00
N ARG A 153 18.23 3.98 16.21
CA ARG A 153 17.19 3.97 17.26
C ARG A 153 17.83 3.66 18.63
N ARG A 154 18.08 4.68 19.47
CA ARG A 154 18.31 4.50 20.91
C ARG A 154 16.98 4.64 21.66
N LYS A 155 16.68 3.69 22.57
CA LYS A 155 15.61 3.83 23.56
C LYS A 155 16.20 4.50 24.80
N HIS A 156 15.68 5.65 25.18
CA HIS A 156 15.81 6.15 26.55
C HIS A 156 14.67 5.59 27.41
N SER A 157 15.03 5.12 28.60
CA SER A 157 14.13 4.68 29.67
C SER A 157 14.08 5.78 30.72
N GLY A 158 13.13 6.70 30.57
CA GLY A 158 12.83 7.76 31.52
C GLY A 158 11.44 8.30 31.25
N ASN A 159 10.75 8.75 32.30
CA ASN A 159 9.45 9.41 32.26
C ASN A 159 9.54 10.71 31.44
N GLU A 160 9.56 10.58 30.12
CA GLU A 160 9.60 11.67 29.16
C GLU A 160 8.16 12.11 28.91
N THR A 161 7.83 13.30 29.40
CA THR A 161 6.71 14.07 28.85
C THR A 161 6.84 14.07 27.34
N ILE A 162 5.76 13.77 26.63
CA ILE A 162 5.69 13.92 25.17
C ILE A 162 6.20 15.33 24.87
N ASP A 163 7.38 15.43 24.26
CA ASP A 163 7.90 16.70 23.78
C ASP A 163 7.04 17.04 22.56
N LEU A 164 5.87 17.62 22.82
CA LEU A 164 4.90 18.02 21.81
C LEU A 164 5.58 18.92 20.77
N ALA A 165 6.62 19.64 21.19
CA ALA A 165 7.53 20.38 20.34
C ALA A 165 8.29 19.49 19.33
N ALA A 166 8.85 18.35 19.75
CA ALA A 166 9.55 17.42 18.84
C ALA A 166 8.56 16.72 17.89
N ALA A 167 7.37 16.35 18.37
CA ALA A 167 6.31 15.82 17.52
C ALA A 167 5.90 16.85 16.44
N GLN A 168 5.71 18.11 16.83
CA GLN A 168 5.41 19.22 15.92
C GLN A 168 6.53 19.44 14.90
N GLU A 169 7.79 19.34 15.32
CA GLU A 169 8.96 19.47 14.43
C GLU A 169 8.98 18.34 13.39
N THR A 170 8.79 17.08 13.82
CA THR A 170 8.72 15.95 12.90
C THR A 170 7.56 16.08 11.92
N LEU A 171 6.38 16.51 12.39
CA LEU A 171 5.23 16.73 11.53
C LEU A 171 5.50 17.85 10.53
N SER A 172 6.12 18.95 10.96
CA SER A 172 6.46 20.08 10.08
C SER A 172 7.47 19.68 9.01
N ALA A 173 8.44 18.83 9.36
CA ALA A 173 9.40 18.29 8.39
C ALA A 173 8.70 17.40 7.36
N LEU A 174 7.86 16.45 7.81
CA LEU A 174 7.08 15.56 6.95
C LEU A 174 6.11 16.35 6.04
N SER A 175 5.39 17.32 6.61
CA SER A 175 4.42 18.17 5.90
C SER A 175 5.05 19.25 5.02
N SER A 176 6.38 19.40 5.02
CA SER A 176 7.08 20.29 4.09
C SER A 176 7.52 19.57 2.82
N ASN A 177 7.54 18.24 2.83
CA ASN A 177 7.91 17.43 1.67
C ASN A 177 6.70 17.27 0.74
N GLU A 178 6.70 18.00 -0.37
CA GLU A 178 5.61 18.00 -1.34
C GLU A 178 5.41 16.61 -1.99
N THR A 179 6.50 15.92 -2.34
CA THR A 179 6.44 14.56 -2.92
C THR A 179 5.82 13.58 -1.94
N LEU A 180 6.20 13.65 -0.67
CA LEU A 180 5.61 12.80 0.37
C LEU A 180 4.12 13.09 0.55
N GLN A 181 3.71 14.37 0.56
CA GLN A 181 2.29 14.72 0.67
C GLN A 181 1.46 14.21 -0.50
N GLN A 182 1.96 14.36 -1.72
CA GLN A 182 1.30 13.82 -2.91
C GLN A 182 1.18 12.30 -2.83
N PHE A 183 2.23 11.61 -2.39
CA PHE A 183 2.22 10.16 -2.17
C PHE A 183 1.21 9.76 -1.09
N CYS A 184 1.20 10.43 0.06
CA CYS A 184 0.26 10.13 1.15
C CYS A 184 -1.19 10.38 0.75
N ALA A 185 -1.47 11.46 0.02
CA ALA A 185 -2.82 11.76 -0.49
C ALA A 185 -3.28 10.72 -1.52
N ALA A 186 -2.40 10.32 -2.45
CA ALA A 186 -2.70 9.27 -3.41
C ALA A 186 -2.95 7.92 -2.73
N ARG A 187 -2.16 7.58 -1.71
CA ARG A 187 -2.36 6.36 -0.91
C ARG A 187 -3.68 6.39 -0.15
N ALA A 188 -3.99 7.49 0.53
CA ALA A 188 -5.25 7.64 1.26
C ALA A 188 -6.44 7.44 0.31
N THR A 189 -6.37 8.05 -0.88
CA THR A 189 -7.35 7.87 -1.94
C THR A 189 -7.48 6.40 -2.36
N ALA A 190 -6.36 5.69 -2.59
CA ALA A 190 -6.38 4.28 -2.95
C ALA A 190 -6.96 3.39 -1.83
N GLU A 191 -6.68 3.70 -0.56
CA GLU A 191 -7.27 3.00 0.59
C GLU A 191 -8.79 3.22 0.65
N ASP A 192 -9.26 4.44 0.40
CA ASP A 192 -10.69 4.75 0.30
C ASP A 192 -11.36 4.05 -0.88
N CYS A 193 -10.71 3.98 -2.05
CA CYS A 193 -11.19 3.19 -3.20
C CYS A 193 -11.33 1.70 -2.85
N SER A 194 -10.30 1.12 -2.22
CA SER A 194 -10.34 -0.29 -1.78
C SER A 194 -11.44 -0.54 -0.75
N LYS A 195 -11.67 0.44 0.15
CA LYS A 195 -12.75 0.39 1.13
C LYS A 195 -14.12 0.43 0.44
N MET A 196 -14.35 1.35 -0.50
CA MET A 196 -15.59 1.39 -1.27
C MET A 196 -15.86 0.06 -1.97
N ALA A 197 -14.88 -0.52 -2.68
CA ALA A 197 -15.05 -1.81 -3.35
C ALA A 197 -15.44 -2.95 -2.38
N LYS A 198 -14.86 -2.96 -1.17
CA LYS A 198 -15.22 -3.94 -0.12
C LYS A 198 -16.63 -3.71 0.42
N LEU A 199 -17.02 -2.46 0.65
CA LEU A 199 -18.37 -2.12 1.10
C LEU A 199 -19.41 -2.50 0.04
N THR A 200 -19.16 -2.20 -1.24
CA THR A 200 -20.01 -2.62 -2.36
C THR A 200 -20.19 -4.13 -2.37
N LYS A 201 -19.10 -4.90 -2.23
CA LYS A 201 -19.16 -6.37 -2.17
C LYS A 201 -19.98 -6.89 -0.99
N ILE A 202 -19.94 -6.23 0.17
CA ILE A 202 -20.77 -6.60 1.33
C ILE A 202 -22.25 -6.38 1.02
N VAL A 203 -22.58 -5.23 0.42
CA VAL A 203 -23.96 -4.88 0.02
C VAL A 203 -24.49 -5.84 -1.05
N ASP A 204 -23.69 -6.15 -2.07
CA ASP A 204 -24.05 -7.12 -3.12
C ASP A 204 -24.28 -8.51 -2.55
N MET A 205 -23.41 -8.97 -1.64
CA MET A 205 -23.58 -10.27 -0.98
C MET A 205 -24.85 -10.32 -0.12
N ALA A 206 -25.16 -9.25 0.60
CA ALA A 206 -26.36 -9.18 1.44
C ALA A 206 -27.65 -9.08 0.64
N SER A 207 -27.57 -8.61 -0.60
CA SER A 207 -28.71 -8.48 -1.52
C SER A 207 -28.97 -9.75 -2.36
N ASN A 208 -28.09 -10.76 -2.28
CA ASN A 208 -28.18 -12.00 -3.05
C ASN A 208 -28.60 -13.19 -2.17
N ASP A 209 -29.91 -13.38 -2.02
CA ASP A 209 -30.49 -14.44 -1.19
C ASP A 209 -29.92 -15.84 -1.50
N THR A 210 -29.69 -16.18 -2.78
CA THR A 210 -29.13 -17.49 -3.17
C THR A 210 -27.69 -17.69 -2.69
N LEU A 211 -26.84 -16.66 -2.79
CA LEU A 211 -25.45 -16.72 -2.31
C LEU A 211 -25.39 -16.78 -0.78
N LEU A 212 -26.35 -16.15 -0.12
CA LEU A 212 -26.51 -16.22 1.34
C LEU A 212 -26.91 -17.62 1.80
N GLU A 213 -27.92 -18.22 1.17
CA GLU A 213 -28.33 -19.60 1.46
C GLU A 213 -27.19 -20.58 1.19
N GLU A 214 -26.43 -20.42 0.11
CA GLU A 214 -25.29 -21.28 -0.19
C GLU A 214 -24.15 -21.16 0.84
N LYS A 215 -23.81 -19.93 1.27
CA LYS A 215 -22.70 -19.68 2.21
C LYS A 215 -23.05 -19.94 3.67
N PHE A 216 -24.27 -19.63 4.08
CA PHE A 216 -24.66 -19.57 5.49
C PHE A 216 -25.76 -20.57 5.85
N GLY A 217 -26.40 -21.21 4.86
CA GLY A 217 -27.56 -22.07 5.08
C GLY A 217 -28.65 -21.34 5.85
N ASP A 218 -29.30 -22.03 6.78
CA ASP A 218 -30.36 -21.49 7.64
C ASP A 218 -29.84 -20.81 8.93
N ASP A 219 -28.57 -20.38 8.97
CA ASP A 219 -28.00 -19.71 10.16
C ASP A 219 -28.48 -18.26 10.28
N SER A 220 -29.63 -18.09 10.94
CA SER A 220 -30.31 -16.80 11.12
C SER A 220 -29.44 -15.73 11.77
N ASP A 221 -28.53 -16.11 12.68
CA ASP A 221 -27.67 -15.15 13.38
C ASP A 221 -26.60 -14.57 12.44
N LYS A 222 -26.05 -15.39 11.55
CA LYS A 222 -25.09 -14.92 10.53
C LYS A 222 -25.77 -14.04 9.49
N LEU A 223 -26.98 -14.40 9.05
CA LEU A 223 -27.78 -13.59 8.14
C LEU A 223 -28.10 -12.22 8.76
N ALA A 224 -28.57 -12.19 10.01
CA ALA A 224 -28.85 -10.95 10.72
C ALA A 224 -27.60 -10.07 10.90
N ARG A 225 -26.44 -10.67 11.23
CA ARG A 225 -25.16 -9.94 11.32
C ARG A 225 -24.70 -9.39 9.98
N LEU A 226 -24.90 -10.12 8.89
CA LEU A 226 -24.51 -9.65 7.57
C LEU A 226 -25.43 -8.53 7.09
N GLN A 227 -26.74 -8.64 7.30
CA GLN A 227 -27.69 -7.56 7.01
C GLN A 227 -27.35 -6.29 7.80
N ALA A 228 -27.03 -6.42 9.10
CA ALA A 228 -26.59 -5.28 9.91
C ALA A 228 -25.31 -4.62 9.36
N LYS A 229 -24.33 -5.44 8.93
CA LYS A 229 -23.10 -4.93 8.29
C LYS A 229 -23.36 -4.30 6.93
N ALA A 230 -24.32 -4.80 6.16
CA ALA A 230 -24.70 -4.22 4.88
C ALA A 230 -25.33 -2.84 5.08
N THR A 231 -26.24 -2.68 6.05
CA THR A 231 -26.82 -1.37 6.37
C THR A 231 -25.76 -0.36 6.84
N GLU A 232 -24.79 -0.78 7.66
CA GLU A 232 -23.65 0.06 8.05
C GLU A 232 -22.78 0.42 6.83
N ALA A 233 -22.52 -0.57 5.97
CA ALA A 233 -21.74 -0.38 4.75
C ALA A 233 -22.42 0.54 3.75
N GLU A 234 -23.75 0.49 3.59
CA GLU A 234 -24.53 1.40 2.75
C GLU A 234 -24.39 2.85 3.22
N SER A 235 -24.45 3.08 4.54
CA SER A 235 -24.28 4.42 5.12
C SER A 235 -22.88 4.97 4.83
N GLU A 236 -21.85 4.15 5.05
CA GLU A 236 -20.46 4.55 4.83
C GLU A 236 -20.14 4.72 3.34
N LEU A 237 -20.69 3.88 2.48
CA LEU A 237 -20.56 3.99 1.03
C LEU A 237 -21.27 5.24 0.51
N GLY A 238 -22.41 5.62 1.08
CA GLY A 238 -23.09 6.89 0.76
C GLY A 238 -22.23 8.11 1.09
N GLU A 239 -21.49 8.08 2.20
CA GLU A 239 -20.56 9.16 2.57
C GLU A 239 -19.38 9.25 1.59
N LEU A 240 -18.77 8.11 1.24
CA LEU A 240 -17.63 8.05 0.32
C LEU A 240 -18.03 8.42 -1.12
N THR A 241 -19.15 7.89 -1.62
CA THR A 241 -19.64 8.15 -2.98
C THR A 241 -20.22 9.55 -3.16
N GLY A 242 -20.57 10.23 -2.06
CA GLY A 242 -20.92 11.66 -2.08
C GLY A 242 -19.78 12.55 -2.58
N ASN A 243 -18.52 12.08 -2.52
CA ASN A 243 -17.37 12.77 -3.10
C ASN A 243 -17.14 12.32 -4.55
N SER A 244 -17.72 13.07 -5.50
CA SER A 244 -17.61 12.76 -6.94
C SER A 244 -16.18 12.74 -7.47
N THR A 245 -15.26 13.49 -6.85
CA THR A 245 -13.84 13.47 -7.24
C THR A 245 -13.19 12.16 -6.84
N LEU A 246 -13.48 11.67 -5.63
CA LEU A 246 -13.00 10.38 -5.14
C LEU A 246 -13.49 9.25 -6.05
N VAL A 247 -14.79 9.21 -6.35
CA VAL A 247 -15.39 8.19 -7.24
C VAL A 247 -14.71 8.18 -8.61
N GLY A 248 -14.54 9.35 -9.24
CA GLY A 248 -13.86 9.43 -10.54
C GLY A 248 -12.40 8.96 -10.51
N ILE A 249 -11.67 9.19 -9.41
CA ILE A 249 -10.30 8.67 -9.25
C ILE A 249 -10.34 7.14 -9.09
N CYS A 250 -11.28 6.60 -8.31
CA CYS A 250 -11.38 5.16 -8.09
C CYS A 250 -11.79 4.39 -9.36
N ASP A 251 -12.69 4.95 -10.15
CA ASP A 251 -13.08 4.37 -11.44
C ASP A 251 -11.88 4.34 -12.40
N ALA A 252 -11.13 5.44 -12.49
CA ALA A 252 -9.92 5.51 -13.32
C ALA A 252 -8.84 4.52 -12.84
N GLN A 253 -8.70 4.31 -11.52
CA GLN A 253 -7.78 3.31 -10.96
C GLN A 253 -8.22 1.89 -11.34
N ALA A 254 -9.51 1.58 -11.23
CA ALA A 254 -10.04 0.26 -11.61
C ALA A 254 -9.80 -0.08 -13.10
N GLU A 255 -9.82 0.91 -13.99
CA GLU A 255 -9.49 0.71 -15.41
C GLU A 255 -8.01 0.35 -15.62
N THR A 256 -7.10 0.98 -14.86
CA THR A 256 -5.66 0.71 -14.97
C THR A 256 -5.26 -0.67 -14.46
N GLU A 257 -5.96 -1.23 -13.47
CA GLU A 257 -5.67 -2.57 -12.93
C GLU A 257 -6.07 -3.68 -13.92
N ASN A 258 -7.12 -3.46 -14.71
CA ASN A 258 -7.60 -4.45 -15.68
C ASN A 258 -6.77 -4.49 -16.97
N ALA A 259 -6.09 -3.40 -17.33
CA ALA A 259 -5.27 -3.33 -18.55
C ALA A 259 -3.93 -4.10 -18.49
N GLY A 260 -3.53 -4.60 -17.30
CA GLY A 260 -2.25 -5.29 -17.11
C GLY A 260 -2.24 -6.80 -17.39
N THR A 261 -3.35 -7.39 -17.84
CA THR A 261 -3.48 -8.86 -18.00
C THR A 261 -3.31 -9.35 -19.44
N GLU A 262 -3.23 -8.45 -20.43
CA GLU A 262 -2.93 -8.82 -21.82
C GLU A 262 -1.44 -8.58 -22.10
N THR A 263 -0.58 -9.51 -21.65
CA THR A 263 0.75 -9.67 -22.27
C THR A 263 0.65 -10.83 -23.23
N ASP A 264 0.52 -10.50 -24.51
CA ASP A 264 0.59 -11.41 -25.63
C ASP A 264 1.86 -12.28 -25.53
N ASP A 265 1.68 -13.60 -25.60
CA ASP A 265 2.71 -14.55 -25.97
C ASP A 265 3.24 -14.16 -27.36
N ALA A 266 4.29 -13.34 -27.40
CA ALA A 266 5.08 -13.11 -28.60
C ALA A 266 5.88 -14.38 -28.91
N GLU A 267 5.27 -15.25 -29.72
CA GLU A 267 5.91 -16.44 -30.28
C GLU A 267 7.12 -16.06 -31.14
N GLU A 268 8.22 -16.74 -30.86
CA GLU A 268 9.56 -16.56 -31.40
C GLU A 268 9.64 -16.87 -32.89
N VAL A 269 10.26 -15.94 -33.63
CA VAL A 269 10.68 -16.10 -35.03
C VAL A 269 11.54 -17.35 -35.21
N THR A 270 11.07 -18.29 -36.02
CA THR A 270 11.95 -19.16 -36.81
C THR A 270 11.50 -19.19 -38.28
N THR A 271 12.29 -18.51 -39.11
CA THR A 271 12.27 -18.59 -40.57
C THR A 271 12.70 -19.97 -41.05
N THR A 272 11.87 -20.65 -41.83
CA THR A 272 12.32 -21.40 -43.02
C THR A 272 11.16 -21.70 -44.00
N ASP A 273 11.32 -21.14 -45.20
CA ASP A 273 10.89 -21.54 -46.55
C ASP A 273 9.66 -22.46 -46.79
N GLY A 274 8.75 -21.93 -47.64
CA GLY A 274 8.45 -22.51 -48.96
C GLY A 274 7.44 -23.67 -49.02
N GLY A 275 6.21 -23.40 -49.46
CA GLY A 275 5.29 -24.48 -49.86
C GLY A 275 3.84 -24.07 -50.09
N GLU A 276 3.52 -23.77 -51.34
CA GLU A 276 2.20 -23.57 -51.93
C GLU A 276 1.24 -24.76 -51.71
N SER A 277 0.03 -24.53 -51.16
CA SER A 277 -1.26 -25.07 -51.65
C SER A 277 -2.45 -24.80 -50.72
N ALA A 278 -3.60 -24.64 -51.34
CA ALA A 278 -4.90 -24.27 -50.79
C ALA A 278 -5.61 -25.36 -49.97
N ALA A 279 -6.46 -24.92 -49.03
CA ALA A 279 -7.91 -25.20 -48.95
C ALA A 279 -8.44 -25.25 -47.51
N THR A 280 -9.36 -24.32 -47.23
CA THR A 280 -10.70 -24.50 -46.62
C THR A 280 -10.87 -25.23 -45.27
N ALA A 281 -11.74 -24.60 -44.45
CA ALA A 281 -12.53 -25.11 -43.31
C ALA A 281 -11.87 -24.94 -41.92
N LEU A 282 -12.56 -24.53 -40.84
CA LEU A 282 -13.98 -24.37 -40.58
C LEU A 282 -14.17 -23.42 -39.38
N SER A 283 -15.11 -22.50 -39.54
CA SER A 283 -15.72 -21.61 -38.53
C SER A 283 -16.33 -22.36 -37.34
N ARG A 284 -16.19 -21.84 -36.10
CA ARG A 284 -17.26 -21.81 -35.08
C ARG A 284 -17.16 -20.54 -34.21
N PRO A 285 -18.30 -20.05 -33.67
CA PRO A 285 -18.49 -18.63 -33.33
C PRO A 285 -18.37 -18.30 -31.83
N ILE A 286 -18.07 -17.01 -31.61
CA ILE A 286 -18.15 -16.25 -30.36
C ILE A 286 -19.62 -15.96 -30.03
N GLY A 287 -20.03 -16.22 -28.79
CA GLY A 287 -21.27 -15.74 -28.15
C GLY A 287 -20.98 -15.62 -26.65
N LEU A 288 -21.53 -14.72 -25.85
CA LEU A 288 -22.69 -13.81 -25.90
C LEU A 288 -22.19 -12.40 -25.50
N ALA A 289 -22.56 -11.26 -26.10
CA ALA A 289 -23.88 -10.66 -26.25
C ALA A 289 -24.59 -10.36 -24.91
N GLY A 290 -24.20 -9.25 -24.26
CA GLY A 290 -24.98 -8.53 -23.26
C GLY A 290 -25.12 -7.06 -23.67
N SER A 291 -26.24 -6.73 -24.32
CA SER A 291 -26.66 -5.36 -24.64
C SER A 291 -27.01 -4.57 -23.38
N VAL A 292 -26.49 -3.35 -23.24
CA VAL A 292 -27.22 -2.23 -22.62
C VAL A 292 -27.13 -1.04 -23.58
N MET A 293 -28.27 -0.74 -24.19
CA MET A 293 -28.51 0.39 -25.07
C MET A 293 -29.55 1.28 -24.39
N GLY A 294 -29.25 2.56 -24.23
CA GLY A 294 -30.17 3.60 -23.72
C GLY A 294 -29.44 4.54 -22.77
N MET A 295 -29.44 5.86 -22.91
CA MET A 295 -30.28 6.73 -23.72
C MET A 295 -29.55 8.08 -23.85
N LEU A 296 -29.36 8.56 -25.08
CA LEU A 296 -28.89 9.91 -25.37
C LEU A 296 -29.97 10.91 -24.93
N GLY A 297 -29.77 11.57 -23.79
CA GLY A 297 -30.54 12.73 -23.36
C GLY A 297 -29.91 14.01 -23.88
N VAL A 298 -30.42 14.53 -25.00
CA VAL A 298 -30.14 15.88 -25.51
C VAL A 298 -30.87 16.89 -24.61
N GLY A 299 -30.13 17.63 -23.77
CA GLY A 299 -30.66 18.69 -22.90
C GLY A 299 -30.13 20.05 -23.31
N ALA A 300 -31.04 20.95 -23.67
CA ALA A 300 -30.82 22.22 -24.35
C ALA A 300 -29.97 23.25 -23.59
N PHE A 301 -29.09 23.91 -24.34
CA PHE A 301 -28.52 25.23 -24.03
C PHE A 301 -29.65 26.28 -23.97
N MET A 302 -29.80 26.97 -22.83
CA MET A 302 -30.59 28.19 -22.74
C MET A 302 -29.66 29.33 -22.29
N VAL A 303 -29.33 30.20 -23.23
CA VAL A 303 -28.64 31.48 -23.01
C VAL A 303 -29.66 32.47 -22.46
N PHE A 304 -29.38 33.09 -21.33
CA PHE A 304 -30.02 34.34 -20.91
C PHE A 304 -29.04 35.50 -21.12
N LEU A 305 -29.54 36.50 -21.86
CA LEU A 305 -29.01 37.85 -21.98
C LEU A 305 -29.17 38.62 -20.66
#